data_AF-A0A7C2QF92-F1
#
_entry.id   AF-A0A7C2QF92-F1
#
_cell.length_a   1.000
_cell.length_b   1.000
_cell.length_c   1.000
_cell.angle_alpha   90.00
_cell.angle_beta   90.00
_cell.angle_gamma   90.00
#
_symmetry.space_group_name_H-M   'P 1'
#
loop_
_entity.id
_entity.type
_entity.pdbx_description
1 polymer ?
#
loop_
_entity_poly.entity_id
_entity_poly.type
_entity_poly.pdbx_seq_one_letter_code
_entity_poly.pdbx_strand_id
1 'polypeptide(L)'
;FALFFWPTLLLGTAEGREKLVAFVRRDDALRRANVLALAFALTALVALSALALDQFRWEAVGVGAAYLLIPTAALVLRRPNQEGLTLQDALAIVALWFPIEFEWLPLAELPKRPGIGLDKLVGVLWLLVLFLGVRRLEGVGYTFLLGRADVARAGLYFALFVTFFAIPLAIPTHFVASSPAMRPLSEIGLALVGTAFLIALPEELLFRGVILNLLLRRWRAHPMRALAIASLIFGFAHANNSEEPTWVYVALATVAGWFYGLAYMKTGKVTTAALLHWMVNSYWGLFFHR
;
A
#
# COMPACT_ATOMS: atom_id res chain seq x y z
N PHE A 1 14.76 -9.73 -5.31
CA PHE A 1 13.30 -9.58 -5.39
C PHE A 1 12.56 -10.56 -4.47
N ALA A 2 12.63 -11.87 -4.72
CA ALA A 2 11.85 -12.88 -3.99
C ALA A 2 12.00 -12.83 -2.46
N LEU A 3 13.22 -12.58 -1.95
CA LEU A 3 13.48 -12.47 -0.51
C LEU A 3 12.66 -11.37 0.21
N PHE A 4 12.31 -10.29 -0.49
CA PHE A 4 11.52 -9.19 0.08
C PHE A 4 10.03 -9.35 -0.22
N PHE A 5 9.69 -9.91 -1.38
CA PHE A 5 8.31 -10.02 -1.84
C PHE A 5 7.59 -11.26 -1.29
N TRP A 6 8.25 -12.42 -1.20
CA TRP A 6 7.59 -13.64 -0.73
C TRP A 6 7.01 -13.54 0.69
N PRO A 7 7.68 -12.91 1.66
CA PRO A 7 7.10 -12.69 2.98
C PRO A 7 5.79 -11.88 2.96
N THR A 8 5.60 -10.95 2.02
CA THR A 8 4.33 -10.20 1.93
C THR A 8 3.19 -11.15 1.57
N LEU A 9 3.40 -12.01 0.55
CA LEU A 9 2.41 -13.03 0.16
C LEU A 9 2.09 -14.00 1.30
N LEU A 10 3.12 -14.47 2.03
CA LEU A 10 2.93 -15.37 3.17
C LEU A 10 2.04 -14.76 4.25
N LEU A 11 2.19 -13.46 4.53
CA LEU A 11 1.34 -12.72 5.47
C LEU A 11 -0.11 -12.54 4.97
N GLY A 12 -0.38 -12.82 3.69
CA GLY A 12 -1.73 -12.97 3.15
C GLY A 12 -2.44 -14.26 3.62
N THR A 13 -1.70 -15.24 4.15
CA THR A 13 -2.26 -16.50 4.68
C THR A 13 -2.53 -16.42 6.18
N ALA A 14 -3.48 -17.23 6.68
CA ALA A 14 -3.77 -17.31 8.12
C ALA A 14 -2.53 -17.79 8.91
N GLU A 15 -1.90 -18.87 8.44
CA GLU A 15 -0.71 -19.46 9.05
C GLU A 15 0.46 -18.45 9.12
N GLY A 16 0.70 -17.69 8.05
CA GLY A 16 1.76 -16.68 8.03
C GLY A 16 1.52 -15.57 9.06
N ARG A 17 0.28 -15.11 9.21
CA ARG A 17 -0.08 -14.12 10.24
C ARG A 17 0.03 -14.68 11.65
N GLU A 18 -0.40 -15.91 11.87
CA GLU A 18 -0.29 -16.57 13.17
C GLU A 18 1.18 -16.73 13.58
N LYS A 19 2.04 -17.17 12.66
CA LYS A 19 3.50 -17.26 12.87
C LYS A 19 4.11 -15.89 13.19
N LEU A 20 3.72 -14.83 12.48
CA LEU A 20 4.17 -13.47 12.78
C LEU A 20 3.74 -13.04 14.19
N VAL A 21 2.47 -13.21 14.54
CA VAL A 21 1.93 -12.82 15.86
C VAL A 21 2.58 -13.62 17.00
N ALA A 22 2.87 -14.90 16.77
CA ALA A 22 3.59 -15.76 17.70
C ALA A 22 5.04 -15.30 17.88
N PHE A 23 5.73 -14.96 16.78
CA PHE A 23 7.10 -14.44 16.81
C PHE A 23 7.20 -13.10 17.55
N VAL A 24 6.29 -12.17 17.29
CA VAL A 24 6.28 -10.85 17.93
C VAL A 24 5.99 -10.94 19.44
N ARG A 25 5.38 -12.04 19.92
CA ARG A 25 5.02 -12.30 21.33
C ARG A 25 4.07 -11.23 21.93
N ARG A 26 3.46 -11.56 23.08
CA ARG A 26 2.62 -10.62 23.85
C ARG A 26 3.41 -9.87 24.92
N ASP A 27 4.45 -10.49 25.46
CA ASP A 27 5.37 -9.88 26.42
C ASP A 27 6.07 -8.65 25.81
N ASP A 28 6.06 -7.53 26.53
CA ASP A 28 6.55 -6.25 26.02
C ASP A 28 8.06 -6.24 25.74
N ALA A 29 8.87 -6.91 26.58
CA ALA A 29 10.32 -6.94 26.44
C ALA A 29 10.74 -7.85 25.28
N LEU A 30 10.17 -9.06 25.21
CA LEU A 30 10.40 -9.97 24.09
C LEU A 30 9.87 -9.41 22.77
N ARG A 31 8.72 -8.70 22.80
CA ARG A 31 8.20 -8.00 21.62
C ARG A 31 9.19 -6.97 21.09
N ARG A 32 9.71 -6.11 21.97
CA ARG A 32 10.74 -5.11 21.62
C ARG A 32 11.96 -5.79 21.00
N ALA A 33 12.52 -6.79 21.67
CA ALA A 33 13.70 -7.50 21.22
C ALA A 33 13.50 -8.14 19.84
N ASN A 34 12.40 -8.85 19.64
CA ASN A 34 12.14 -9.57 18.39
C ASN A 34 11.90 -8.63 17.20
N VAL A 35 11.18 -7.52 17.40
CA VAL A 35 10.94 -6.54 16.33
C VAL A 35 12.22 -5.79 15.98
N LEU A 36 13.04 -5.42 16.97
CA LEU A 36 14.33 -4.78 16.73
C LEU A 36 15.32 -5.73 16.05
N ALA A 37 15.36 -7.01 16.45
CA ALA A 37 16.15 -8.03 15.78
C ALA A 37 15.73 -8.21 14.32
N LEU A 38 14.42 -8.17 14.04
CA LEU A 38 13.91 -8.25 12.67
C LEU A 38 14.26 -6.99 11.85
N ALA A 39 14.19 -5.80 12.44
CA ALA A 39 14.62 -4.55 11.79
C ALA A 39 16.12 -4.60 11.44
N PHE A 40 16.95 -5.11 12.35
CA PHE A 40 18.37 -5.32 12.11
C PHE A 40 18.62 -6.35 11.00
N ALA A 41 17.94 -7.51 11.05
CA ALA A 41 18.06 -8.53 10.02
C ALA A 41 17.65 -8.02 8.64
N LEU A 42 16.57 -7.23 8.55
CA LEU A 42 16.11 -6.65 7.29
C LEU A 42 17.08 -5.56 6.78
N THR A 43 17.66 -4.76 7.67
CA THR A 43 18.74 -3.81 7.34
C THR A 43 19.95 -4.54 6.76
N ALA A 44 20.39 -5.63 7.41
CA ALA A 44 21.50 -6.45 6.93
C ALA A 44 21.18 -7.08 5.57
N LEU A 45 19.95 -7.55 5.36
CA LEU A 45 19.52 -8.09 4.07
C LEU A 45 19.52 -7.03 2.96
N VAL A 46 19.08 -5.81 3.25
CA VAL A 46 19.16 -4.67 2.31
C VAL A 46 20.62 -4.36 1.97
N ALA A 47 21.51 -4.30 2.97
CA ALA A 47 22.94 -4.08 2.80
C ALA A 47 23.58 -5.15 1.92
N LEU A 48 23.35 -6.44 2.21
CA LEU A 48 23.86 -7.56 1.43
C LEU A 48 23.31 -7.57 0.01
N SER A 49 22.03 -7.23 -0.17
CA SER A 49 21.42 -7.10 -1.50
C SER A 49 22.05 -5.96 -2.29
N ALA A 50 22.26 -4.80 -1.68
CA ALA A 50 22.93 -3.67 -2.32
C ALA A 50 24.38 -4.00 -2.69
N LEU A 51 25.10 -4.77 -1.87
CA LEU A 51 26.45 -5.26 -2.18
C LEU A 51 26.45 -6.21 -3.38
N ALA A 52 25.53 -7.18 -3.39
CA ALA A 52 25.39 -8.12 -4.50
C ALA A 52 25.00 -7.45 -5.83
N LEU A 53 24.36 -6.28 -5.77
CA LEU A 53 23.93 -5.49 -6.92
C LEU A 53 24.93 -4.39 -7.32
N ASP A 54 26.09 -4.31 -6.67
CA ASP A 54 27.08 -3.24 -6.87
C ASP A 54 26.46 -1.82 -6.73
N GLN A 55 25.65 -1.66 -5.68
CA GLN A 55 24.91 -0.44 -5.31
C GLN A 55 25.07 -0.11 -3.82
N PHE A 56 26.06 -0.72 -3.14
CA PHE A 56 26.24 -0.55 -1.70
C PHE A 56 26.70 0.86 -1.34
N ARG A 57 26.00 1.48 -0.37
CA ARG A 57 26.35 2.77 0.22
C ARG A 57 26.08 2.74 1.72
N TRP A 58 27.06 3.13 2.54
CA TRP A 58 26.89 3.21 4.00
C TRP A 58 25.75 4.14 4.42
N GLU A 59 25.62 5.27 3.72
CA GLU A 59 24.52 6.20 3.90
C GLU A 59 23.15 5.53 3.69
N ALA A 60 22.99 4.75 2.60
CA ALA A 60 21.75 4.05 2.31
C ALA A 60 21.41 3.00 3.37
N VAL A 61 22.42 2.29 3.91
CA VAL A 61 22.22 1.36 5.02
C VAL A 61 21.77 2.11 6.28
N GLY A 62 22.40 3.24 6.61
CA GLY A 62 22.01 4.07 7.76
C GLY A 62 20.60 4.63 7.65
N VAL A 63 20.25 5.19 6.48
CA VAL A 63 18.90 5.69 6.19
C VAL A 63 17.88 4.56 6.21
N GLY A 64 18.19 3.40 5.63
CA GLY A 64 17.33 2.21 5.67
C GLY A 64 17.10 1.70 7.10
N ALA A 65 18.13 1.69 7.94
CA ALA A 65 18.00 1.35 9.35
C ALA A 65 17.08 2.33 10.08
N ALA A 66 17.28 3.65 9.88
CA ALA A 66 16.44 4.68 10.47
C ALA A 66 14.97 4.53 10.02
N TYR A 67 14.74 4.27 8.73
CA TYR A 67 13.42 4.02 8.15
C TYR A 67 12.68 2.87 8.83
N LEU A 68 13.39 1.80 9.20
CA LEU A 68 12.78 0.67 9.92
C LEU A 68 12.58 0.98 11.41
N LEU A 69 13.51 1.68 12.06
CA LEU A 69 13.51 1.91 13.50
C LEU A 69 12.53 3.01 13.95
N ILE A 70 12.36 4.10 13.18
CA ILE A 70 11.49 5.23 13.54
C ILE A 70 10.01 4.80 13.72
N PRO A 71 9.33 4.18 12.73
CA PRO A 71 7.95 3.74 12.90
C PRO A 71 7.83 2.61 13.93
N THR A 72 8.89 1.81 14.12
CA THR A 72 8.95 0.78 15.16
C THR A 72 8.89 1.39 16.55
N ALA A 73 9.69 2.43 16.81
CA ALA A 73 9.68 3.14 18.09
C ALA A 73 8.29 3.69 18.40
N ALA A 74 7.61 4.28 17.40
CA ALA A 74 6.25 4.82 17.57
C ALA A 74 5.24 3.74 18.01
N LEU A 75 5.30 2.53 17.43
CA LEU A 75 4.31 1.47 17.71
C LEU A 75 4.67 0.57 18.88
N VAL A 76 5.95 0.32 19.15
CA VAL A 76 6.37 -0.58 20.22
C VAL A 76 6.25 0.08 21.60
N LEU A 77 6.41 1.41 21.66
CA LEU A 77 6.20 2.23 22.86
C LEU A 77 4.72 2.58 23.10
N ARG A 78 3.82 2.14 22.20
CA ARG A 78 2.39 2.38 22.33
C ARG A 78 1.79 1.59 23.49
N ARG A 79 0.90 2.25 24.24
CA ARG A 79 0.04 1.56 25.22
C ARG A 79 -1.19 0.99 24.49
N PRO A 80 -1.52 -0.30 24.64
CA PRO A 80 -2.52 -0.98 23.81
C PRO A 80 -3.99 -0.53 23.97
N ASN A 81 -4.28 0.58 24.66
CA ASN A 81 -5.60 0.83 25.23
C ASN A 81 -6.61 1.55 24.30
N GLN A 82 -6.29 1.77 23.02
CA GLN A 82 -7.19 2.44 22.07
C GLN A 82 -7.39 1.63 20.79
N GLU A 83 -8.64 1.37 20.44
CA GLU A 83 -9.00 0.58 19.26
C GLU A 83 -8.75 1.33 17.94
N GLY A 84 -8.99 2.64 17.91
CA GLY A 84 -8.88 3.48 16.69
C GLY A 84 -7.53 4.19 16.48
N LEU A 85 -7.48 5.06 15.47
CA LEU A 85 -6.30 5.83 15.07
C LEU A 85 -5.74 6.71 16.21
N THR A 86 -4.52 6.42 16.67
CA THR A 86 -3.80 7.25 17.65
C THR A 86 -2.76 8.16 16.99
N LEU A 87 -2.21 9.13 17.73
CA LEU A 87 -1.09 9.94 17.23
C LEU A 87 0.13 9.08 16.89
N GLN A 88 0.42 8.05 17.70
CA GLN A 88 1.52 7.11 17.43
C GLN A 88 1.29 6.30 16.15
N ASP A 89 0.04 5.88 15.88
CA ASP A 89 -0.31 5.23 14.62
C ASP A 89 -0.08 6.20 13.44
N ALA A 90 -0.54 7.45 13.57
CA ALA A 90 -0.35 8.47 12.54
C ALA A 90 1.14 8.77 12.27
N LEU A 91 1.96 8.90 13.32
CA LEU A 91 3.41 9.09 13.19
C LEU A 91 4.07 7.89 12.51
N ALA A 92 3.68 6.67 12.85
CA ALA A 92 4.20 5.46 12.20
C ALA A 92 3.79 5.38 10.72
N ILE A 93 2.55 5.72 10.39
CA ILE A 93 2.04 5.78 9.00
C ILE A 93 2.85 6.79 8.19
N VAL A 94 3.02 8.02 8.71
CA VAL A 94 3.79 9.08 8.03
C VAL A 94 5.24 8.66 7.86
N ALA A 95 5.88 8.11 8.90
CA ALA A 95 7.26 7.66 8.83
C ALA A 95 7.49 6.51 7.83
N LEU A 96 6.47 5.68 7.57
CA LEU A 96 6.54 4.60 6.57
C LEU A 96 6.27 5.10 5.15
N TRP A 97 5.25 5.93 4.97
CA TRP A 97 4.77 6.34 3.65
C TRP A 97 5.59 7.49 3.06
N PHE A 98 5.81 8.55 3.85
CA PHE A 98 6.36 9.81 3.35
C PHE A 98 7.75 9.64 2.71
N PRO A 99 8.72 8.90 3.30
CA PRO A 99 10.03 8.73 2.66
C PRO A 99 9.99 7.96 1.34
N ILE A 100 9.01 7.08 1.15
CA ILE A 100 8.83 6.34 -0.11
C ILE A 100 8.19 7.25 -1.16
N GLU A 101 7.12 7.97 -0.80
CA GLU A 101 6.39 8.86 -1.70
C GLU A 101 7.29 9.93 -2.34
N PHE A 102 8.22 10.48 -1.56
CA PHE A 102 9.13 11.52 -2.03
C PHE A 102 10.51 10.98 -2.46
N GLU A 103 10.66 9.66 -2.61
CA GLU A 103 11.91 9.01 -3.03
C GLU A 103 13.14 9.39 -2.18
N TRP A 104 12.94 9.59 -0.87
CA TRP A 104 13.99 9.99 0.08
C TRP A 104 14.90 8.82 0.50
N LEU A 105 14.55 7.59 0.13
CA LEU A 105 15.27 6.39 0.52
C LEU A 105 16.24 5.98 -0.60
N PRO A 106 17.56 6.18 -0.46
CA PRO A 106 18.53 5.88 -1.51
C PRO A 106 18.89 4.38 -1.52
N LEU A 107 17.89 3.49 -1.42
CA LEU A 107 18.08 2.04 -1.42
C LEU A 107 18.28 1.52 -2.86
N ALA A 108 18.92 0.36 -2.98
CA ALA A 108 19.20 -0.25 -4.28
C ALA A 108 17.91 -0.62 -5.06
N GLU A 109 18.03 -0.73 -6.39
CA GLU A 109 16.91 -1.07 -7.28
C GLU A 109 17.12 -2.42 -8.00
N LEU A 110 16.01 -3.05 -8.41
CA LEU A 110 15.93 -4.35 -9.06
C LEU A 110 15.12 -4.31 -10.38
N PRO A 111 15.74 -4.41 -11.57
CA PRO A 111 17.16 -4.18 -11.90
C PRO A 111 17.56 -2.70 -11.77
N LYS A 112 18.84 -2.35 -11.98
CA LYS A 112 19.32 -0.96 -11.89
C LYS A 112 18.69 -0.14 -13.03
N ARG A 113 17.69 0.70 -12.70
CA ARG A 113 16.91 1.65 -13.53
C ARG A 113 16.66 1.30 -15.02
N PRO A 114 15.39 1.22 -15.48
CA PRO A 114 14.15 1.32 -14.71
C PRO A 114 13.88 0.00 -13.97
N GLY A 115 13.81 0.05 -12.64
CA GLY A 115 13.52 -1.13 -11.82
C GLY A 115 12.72 -0.80 -10.58
N ILE A 116 12.51 -1.81 -9.74
CA ILE A 116 11.74 -1.70 -8.50
C ILE A 116 12.73 -1.45 -7.36
N GLY A 117 12.58 -0.31 -6.69
CA GLY A 117 13.38 0.01 -5.52
C GLY A 117 13.10 -0.94 -4.35
N LEU A 118 14.17 -1.28 -3.62
CA LEU A 118 14.07 -2.07 -2.39
C LEU A 118 13.26 -1.35 -1.32
N ASP A 119 13.23 -0.02 -1.34
CA ASP A 119 12.40 0.85 -0.49
C ASP A 119 10.91 0.47 -0.52
N LYS A 120 10.32 0.28 -1.70
CA LYS A 120 8.92 -0.12 -1.84
C LYS A 120 8.66 -1.52 -1.27
N LEU A 121 9.54 -2.47 -1.60
CA LEU A 121 9.39 -3.86 -1.14
C LEU A 121 9.56 -3.98 0.39
N VAL A 122 10.57 -3.32 0.93
CA VAL A 122 10.85 -3.25 2.37
C VAL A 122 9.73 -2.51 3.10
N GLY A 123 9.25 -1.40 2.55
CA GLY A 123 8.17 -0.60 3.13
C GLY A 123 6.88 -1.38 3.30
N VAL A 124 6.45 -2.11 2.26
CA VAL A 124 5.24 -2.95 2.33
C VAL A 124 5.40 -4.08 3.34
N LEU A 125 6.55 -4.77 3.33
CA LEU A 125 6.82 -5.81 4.31
C LEU A 125 6.81 -5.25 5.74
N TRP A 126 7.44 -4.09 5.95
CA TRP A 126 7.53 -3.47 7.25
C TRP A 126 6.18 -2.94 7.74
N LEU A 127 5.38 -2.36 6.85
CA LEU A 127 3.98 -2.00 7.11
C LEU A 127 3.20 -3.21 7.62
N LEU A 128 3.31 -4.37 6.96
CA LEU A 128 2.61 -5.60 7.37
C LEU A 128 3.10 -6.11 8.73
N VAL A 129 4.42 -6.16 8.96
CA VAL A 129 5.01 -6.57 10.25
C VAL A 129 4.50 -5.68 11.37
N LEU A 130 4.56 -4.36 11.18
CA LEU A 130 4.17 -3.37 12.17
C LEU A 130 2.66 -3.40 12.43
N PHE A 131 1.83 -3.39 11.40
CA PHE A 131 0.38 -3.29 11.60
C PHE A 131 -0.28 -4.62 11.93
N LEU A 132 0.15 -5.74 11.35
CA LEU A 132 -0.43 -7.06 11.66
C LEU A 132 0.21 -7.70 12.90
N GLY A 133 1.52 -7.53 13.09
CA GLY A 133 2.26 -8.16 14.18
C GLY A 133 2.30 -7.32 15.46
N VAL A 134 2.81 -6.08 15.36
CA VAL A 134 3.04 -5.21 16.53
C VAL A 134 1.76 -4.53 16.99
N ARG A 135 1.10 -3.80 16.11
CA ARG A 135 -0.16 -3.07 16.36
C ARG A 135 -1.36 -4.01 16.48
N ARG A 136 -1.24 -5.23 15.95
CA ARG A 136 -2.29 -6.28 15.92
C ARG A 136 -3.60 -5.73 15.36
N LEU A 137 -3.52 -5.02 14.24
CA LEU A 137 -4.68 -4.44 13.58
C LEU A 137 -5.51 -5.56 12.96
N GLU A 138 -6.69 -5.80 13.53
CA GLU A 138 -7.62 -6.80 13.03
C GLU A 138 -8.47 -6.25 11.86
N GLY A 139 -9.10 -7.13 11.11
CA GLY A 139 -10.04 -6.72 10.04
C GLY A 139 -9.37 -6.05 8.84
N VAL A 140 -8.05 -6.08 8.71
CA VAL A 140 -7.33 -5.61 7.50
C VAL A 140 -7.81 -6.38 6.26
N GLY A 141 -8.23 -7.64 6.44
CA GLY A 141 -8.76 -8.42 5.33
C GLY A 141 -7.71 -8.74 4.26
N TYR A 142 -6.44 -8.81 4.66
CA TYR A 142 -5.34 -9.19 3.79
C TYR A 142 -5.37 -10.70 3.56
N THR A 143 -6.11 -11.12 2.53
CA THR A 143 -6.25 -12.51 2.12
C THR A 143 -6.47 -12.59 0.63
N PHE A 144 -5.83 -13.55 -0.03
CA PHE A 144 -6.01 -13.79 -1.47
C PHE A 144 -7.21 -14.71 -1.78
N LEU A 145 -7.96 -15.12 -0.75
CA LEU A 145 -9.20 -15.89 -0.89
C LEU A 145 -10.35 -14.98 -1.33
N LEU A 146 -10.37 -14.62 -2.61
CA LEU A 146 -11.44 -13.84 -3.23
C LEU A 146 -12.56 -14.75 -3.73
N GLY A 147 -13.79 -14.48 -3.29
CA GLY A 147 -14.98 -15.18 -3.76
C GLY A 147 -15.64 -14.46 -4.94
N ARG A 148 -16.59 -15.14 -5.59
CA ARG A 148 -17.38 -14.55 -6.70
C ARG A 148 -18.05 -13.23 -6.31
N ALA A 149 -18.54 -13.12 -5.08
CA ALA A 149 -19.16 -11.89 -4.57
C ALA A 149 -18.16 -10.73 -4.42
N ASP A 150 -16.89 -11.02 -4.13
CA ASP A 150 -15.85 -9.99 -4.03
C ASP A 150 -15.53 -9.43 -5.42
N VAL A 151 -15.35 -10.32 -6.39
CA VAL A 151 -15.10 -9.97 -7.80
C VAL A 151 -16.29 -9.22 -8.39
N ALA A 152 -17.53 -9.67 -8.14
CA ALA A 152 -18.73 -8.98 -8.62
C ALA A 152 -18.85 -7.57 -8.06
N ARG A 153 -18.51 -7.36 -6.77
CA ARG A 153 -18.53 -6.02 -6.14
C ARG A 153 -17.44 -5.12 -6.71
N ALA A 154 -16.22 -5.64 -6.88
CA ALA A 154 -15.15 -4.90 -7.55
C ALA A 154 -15.57 -4.50 -8.98
N GLY A 155 -16.12 -5.44 -9.75
CA GLY A 155 -16.64 -5.19 -11.09
C GLY A 155 -17.74 -4.13 -11.14
N LEU A 156 -18.71 -4.19 -10.22
CA LEU A 156 -19.78 -3.20 -10.11
C LEU A 156 -19.23 -1.80 -9.80
N TYR A 157 -18.39 -1.67 -8.78
CA TYR A 157 -17.81 -0.38 -8.42
C TYR A 157 -16.88 0.17 -9.50
N PHE A 158 -16.15 -0.69 -10.20
CA PHE A 158 -15.37 -0.32 -11.37
C PHE A 158 -16.27 0.26 -12.47
N ALA A 159 -17.34 -0.45 -12.84
CA ALA A 159 -18.28 0.01 -13.86
C ALA A 159 -18.92 1.36 -13.49
N LEU A 160 -19.33 1.53 -12.23
CA LEU A 160 -19.89 2.80 -11.74
C LEU A 160 -18.86 3.93 -11.79
N PHE A 161 -17.64 3.69 -11.30
CA PHE A 161 -16.57 4.68 -11.35
C PHE A 161 -16.23 5.12 -12.78
N VAL A 162 -16.04 4.15 -13.68
CA VAL A 162 -15.68 4.44 -15.08
C VAL A 162 -16.79 5.19 -15.80
N THR A 163 -18.04 4.73 -15.65
CA THR A 163 -19.20 5.31 -16.36
C THR A 163 -19.51 6.73 -15.90
N PHE A 164 -19.49 6.99 -14.59
CA PHE A 164 -19.97 8.26 -14.04
C PHE A 164 -18.87 9.28 -13.76
N PHE A 165 -17.60 8.85 -13.67
CA PHE A 165 -16.51 9.73 -13.26
C PHE A 165 -15.31 9.68 -14.20
N ALA A 166 -14.77 8.49 -14.50
CA ALA A 166 -13.56 8.42 -15.32
C ALA A 166 -13.81 8.94 -16.75
N ILE A 167 -14.82 8.41 -17.46
CA ILE A 167 -15.12 8.85 -18.84
C ILE A 167 -15.58 10.31 -18.89
N PRO A 168 -16.56 10.76 -18.07
CA PRO A 168 -17.05 12.13 -18.13
C PRO A 168 -16.01 13.18 -17.72
N LEU A 169 -15.01 12.82 -16.91
CA LEU A 169 -13.94 13.74 -16.54
C LEU A 169 -12.77 13.68 -17.52
N ALA A 170 -12.35 12.49 -17.95
CA ALA A 170 -11.15 12.30 -18.77
C ALA A 170 -11.27 12.86 -20.19
N ILE A 171 -12.42 12.65 -20.85
CA ILE A 171 -12.61 13.04 -22.25
C ILE A 171 -12.66 14.58 -22.41
N PRO A 172 -13.48 15.32 -21.65
CA PRO A 172 -13.61 16.77 -21.86
C PRO A 172 -12.40 17.58 -21.39
N THR A 173 -11.63 17.05 -20.44
CA THR A 173 -10.44 17.73 -19.91
C THR A 173 -9.18 17.44 -20.72
N HIS A 174 -9.25 16.58 -21.74
CA HIS A 174 -8.09 16.03 -22.46
C HIS A 174 -7.00 15.50 -21.51
N PHE A 175 -7.42 15.01 -20.32
CA PHE A 175 -6.54 14.61 -19.22
C PHE A 175 -5.47 13.62 -19.70
N VAL A 176 -5.87 12.63 -20.52
CA VAL A 176 -4.93 11.76 -21.22
C VAL A 176 -5.38 11.61 -22.67
N ALA A 177 -4.41 11.56 -23.60
CA ALA A 177 -4.67 11.21 -24.99
C ALA A 177 -5.34 9.83 -25.03
N SER A 178 -6.61 9.79 -25.46
CA SER A 178 -7.33 8.54 -25.64
C SER A 178 -6.91 7.90 -26.96
N SER A 179 -6.46 6.64 -26.91
CA SER A 179 -6.22 5.87 -28.13
C SER A 179 -7.48 5.07 -28.46
N PRO A 180 -7.95 5.08 -29.72
CA PRO A 180 -9.06 4.24 -30.14
C PRO A 180 -8.70 2.74 -30.14
N ALA A 181 -7.41 2.40 -30.12
CA ALA A 181 -6.93 1.02 -30.09
C ALA A 181 -6.42 0.64 -28.70
N MET A 182 -6.86 -0.52 -28.21
CA MET A 182 -6.34 -1.11 -26.98
C MET A 182 -4.89 -1.56 -27.18
N ARG A 183 -4.00 -1.27 -26.21
CA ARG A 183 -2.63 -1.82 -26.24
C ARG A 183 -2.65 -3.36 -26.21
N PRO A 184 -1.83 -4.04 -27.02
CA PRO A 184 -1.74 -5.50 -26.98
C PRO A 184 -1.31 -6.03 -25.59
N LEU A 185 -1.98 -7.08 -25.10
CA LEU A 185 -1.64 -7.70 -23.82
C LEU A 185 -0.23 -8.31 -23.80
N SER A 186 0.31 -8.68 -24.96
CA SER A 186 1.70 -9.12 -25.10
C SER A 186 2.71 -8.04 -24.72
N GLU A 187 2.34 -6.77 -24.85
CA GLU A 187 3.22 -5.63 -24.54
C GLU A 187 3.12 -5.22 -23.08
N ILE A 188 1.91 -5.24 -22.50
CA ILE A 188 1.67 -4.69 -21.16
C ILE A 188 1.42 -5.74 -20.07
N GLY A 189 1.33 -7.03 -20.40
CA GLY A 189 0.94 -8.08 -19.46
C GLY A 189 1.78 -8.11 -18.18
N LEU A 190 3.11 -7.98 -18.31
CA LEU A 190 4.00 -7.89 -17.15
C LEU A 190 3.76 -6.62 -16.32
N ALA A 191 3.50 -5.49 -16.97
CA ALA A 191 3.20 -4.23 -16.31
C ALA A 191 1.86 -4.29 -15.56
N LEU A 192 0.86 -5.00 -16.09
CA LEU A 192 -0.42 -5.23 -15.41
C LEU A 192 -0.22 -6.05 -14.12
N VAL A 193 0.59 -7.12 -14.17
CA VAL A 193 0.93 -7.91 -12.97
C VAL A 193 1.71 -7.06 -11.97
N GLY A 194 2.69 -6.29 -12.44
CA GLY A 194 3.44 -5.35 -11.61
C GLY A 194 2.52 -4.34 -10.93
N THR A 195 1.58 -3.75 -11.66
CA THR A 195 0.60 -2.80 -11.13
C THR A 195 -0.28 -3.44 -10.05
N ALA A 196 -0.67 -4.70 -10.20
CA ALA A 196 -1.48 -5.39 -9.19
C ALA A 196 -0.74 -5.50 -7.84
N PHE A 197 0.52 -5.96 -7.87
CA PHE A 197 1.25 -6.35 -6.66
C PHE A 197 2.20 -5.29 -6.11
N LEU A 198 2.60 -4.32 -6.92
CA LEU A 198 3.60 -3.31 -6.56
C LEU A 198 3.04 -1.88 -6.51
N ILE A 199 1.81 -1.68 -6.98
CA ILE A 199 1.11 -0.38 -6.92
C ILE A 199 -0.19 -0.55 -6.14
N ALA A 200 -1.19 -1.23 -6.74
CA ALA A 200 -2.52 -1.33 -6.18
C ALA A 200 -2.54 -2.01 -4.80
N LEU A 201 -1.92 -3.19 -4.67
CA LEU A 201 -1.93 -3.90 -3.38
C LEU A 201 -1.21 -3.13 -2.26
N PRO A 202 0.03 -2.62 -2.44
CA PRO A 202 0.72 -1.77 -1.47
C PRO A 202 -0.09 -0.56 -1.02
N GLU A 203 -0.66 0.19 -1.97
CA GLU A 203 -1.45 1.38 -1.66
C GLU A 203 -2.71 1.00 -0.89
N GLU A 204 -3.45 -0.01 -1.33
CA GLU A 204 -4.65 -0.43 -0.61
C GLU A 204 -4.35 -0.97 0.80
N LEU A 205 -3.22 -1.66 1.00
CA LEU A 205 -2.75 -2.05 2.33
C LEU A 205 -2.58 -0.84 3.26
N LEU A 206 -1.97 0.23 2.76
CA LEU A 206 -1.79 1.47 3.52
C LEU A 206 -3.12 2.21 3.74
N PHE A 207 -3.82 2.54 2.67
CA PHE A 207 -4.97 3.44 2.73
C PHE A 207 -6.24 2.76 3.26
N ARG A 208 -6.50 1.49 2.89
CA ARG A 208 -7.72 0.76 3.29
C ARG A 208 -7.44 -0.13 4.48
N GLY A 209 -6.39 -0.93 4.37
CA GLY A 209 -5.97 -1.86 5.41
C GLY A 209 -5.58 -1.18 6.72
N VAL A 210 -4.88 -0.04 6.66
CA VAL A 210 -4.40 0.67 7.84
C VAL A 210 -5.21 1.96 8.12
N ILE A 211 -5.16 2.96 7.23
CA ILE A 211 -5.72 4.29 7.50
C ILE A 211 -7.24 4.22 7.68
N LEU A 212 -7.98 3.74 6.67
CA LEU A 212 -9.45 3.65 6.75
C LEU A 212 -9.89 2.72 7.88
N ASN A 213 -9.23 1.57 8.07
CA ASN A 213 -9.53 0.65 9.17
C ASN A 213 -9.44 1.35 10.55
N LEU A 214 -8.33 2.06 10.81
CA LEU A 214 -8.13 2.80 12.06
C LEU A 214 -9.13 3.96 12.23
N LEU A 215 -9.50 4.64 11.14
CA LEU A 215 -10.52 5.69 11.15
C LEU A 215 -11.92 5.13 11.42
N LEU A 216 -12.29 3.99 10.82
CA LEU A 216 -13.56 3.30 11.08
C LEU A 216 -13.67 2.87 12.55
N ARG A 217 -12.56 2.43 13.15
CA ARG A 217 -12.49 2.11 14.59
C ARG A 217 -12.58 3.35 15.47
N ARG A 218 -12.03 4.49 15.04
CA ARG A 218 -12.10 5.76 15.77
C ARG A 218 -13.49 6.40 15.68
N TRP A 219 -14.15 6.33 14.52
CA TRP A 219 -15.45 6.93 14.25
C TRP A 219 -16.49 5.86 13.90
N ARG A 220 -16.70 4.91 14.82
CA ARG A 220 -17.66 3.80 14.63
C ARG A 220 -19.07 4.26 14.27
N ALA A 221 -19.53 5.37 14.86
CA ALA A 221 -20.84 5.96 14.58
C ALA A 221 -20.91 6.73 13.24
N HIS A 222 -19.76 7.03 12.62
CA HIS A 222 -19.68 7.84 11.40
C HIS A 222 -18.76 7.21 10.34
N PRO A 223 -19.10 6.01 9.84
CA PRO A 223 -18.24 5.29 8.90
C PRO A 223 -18.05 6.05 7.57
N MET A 224 -19.05 6.80 7.11
CA MET A 224 -18.93 7.66 5.92
C MET A 224 -17.95 8.83 6.12
N ARG A 225 -17.81 9.34 7.35
CA ARG A 225 -16.79 10.36 7.68
C ARG A 225 -15.39 9.77 7.58
N ALA A 226 -15.20 8.55 8.09
CA ALA A 226 -13.93 7.83 7.96
C ALA A 226 -13.58 7.58 6.48
N LEU A 227 -14.56 7.16 5.68
CA LEU A 227 -14.40 6.96 4.24
C LEU A 227 -14.03 8.27 3.51
N ALA A 228 -14.77 9.36 3.77
CA ALA A 228 -14.50 10.66 3.16
C ALA A 228 -13.05 11.12 3.43
N ILE A 229 -12.62 11.04 4.69
CA ILE A 229 -11.28 11.48 5.09
C ILE A 229 -10.20 10.58 4.51
N ALA A 230 -10.37 9.25 4.53
CA ALA A 230 -9.40 8.34 3.90
C ALA A 230 -9.29 8.56 2.37
N SER A 231 -10.42 8.87 1.72
CA SER A 231 -10.46 9.15 0.27
C SER A 231 -9.77 10.46 -0.08
N LEU A 232 -9.96 11.50 0.73
CA LEU A 232 -9.23 12.77 0.58
C LEU A 232 -7.73 12.57 0.78
N ILE A 233 -7.31 11.85 1.83
CA ILE A 233 -5.90 11.54 2.08
C ILE A 233 -5.29 10.81 0.88
N PHE A 234 -6.01 9.83 0.32
CA PHE A 234 -5.59 9.11 -0.88
C PHE A 234 -5.44 10.06 -2.08
N GLY A 235 -6.41 10.94 -2.33
CA GLY A 235 -6.31 11.90 -3.43
C GLY A 235 -5.14 12.87 -3.28
N PHE A 236 -4.94 13.44 -2.09
CA PHE A 236 -3.82 14.35 -1.83
C PHE A 236 -2.46 13.67 -1.86
N ALA A 237 -2.36 12.37 -1.56
CA ALA A 237 -1.13 11.60 -1.75
C ALA A 237 -0.66 11.65 -3.21
N HIS A 238 -1.59 11.77 -4.17
CA HIS A 238 -1.31 11.85 -5.59
C HIS A 238 -1.02 13.28 -6.10
N ALA A 239 -0.93 14.27 -5.21
CA ALA A 239 -0.66 15.66 -5.59
C ALA A 239 0.79 15.89 -6.06
N ASN A 240 1.71 14.95 -5.81
CA ASN A 240 3.10 15.07 -6.27
C ASN A 240 3.31 14.49 -7.69
N ASN A 241 2.26 14.11 -8.40
CA ASN A 241 2.39 13.60 -9.76
C ASN A 241 2.61 14.76 -10.75
N SER A 242 3.81 14.85 -11.31
CA SER A 242 4.26 15.96 -12.17
C SER A 242 3.76 15.90 -13.62
N GLU A 243 3.18 14.78 -14.05
CA GLU A 243 2.83 14.53 -15.46
C GLU A 243 1.40 14.95 -15.84
N GLU A 244 0.54 15.24 -14.86
CA GLU A 244 -0.90 15.49 -15.04
C GLU A 244 -1.31 16.84 -14.43
N PRO A 245 -2.43 17.47 -14.86
CA PRO A 245 -2.97 18.65 -14.17
C PRO A 245 -3.35 18.25 -12.73
N THR A 246 -2.46 18.63 -11.80
CA THR A 246 -2.35 18.05 -10.46
C THR A 246 -3.68 17.99 -9.71
N TRP A 247 -4.51 19.03 -9.82
CA TRP A 247 -5.78 19.10 -9.10
C TRP A 247 -6.91 18.25 -9.69
N VAL A 248 -6.95 18.06 -11.01
CA VAL A 248 -7.90 17.15 -11.66
C VAL A 248 -7.57 15.71 -11.27
N TYR A 249 -6.27 15.38 -11.26
CA TYR A 249 -5.81 14.07 -10.83
C TYR A 249 -6.13 13.80 -9.36
N VAL A 250 -5.86 14.77 -8.47
CA VAL A 250 -6.22 14.68 -7.03
C VAL A 250 -7.73 14.46 -6.85
N ALA A 251 -8.57 15.17 -7.61
CA ALA A 251 -10.02 15.00 -7.55
C ALA A 251 -10.45 13.60 -8.02
N LEU A 252 -9.92 13.14 -9.17
CA LEU A 252 -10.22 11.80 -9.70
C LEU A 252 -9.74 10.69 -8.77
N ALA A 253 -8.52 10.82 -8.23
CA ALA A 253 -7.96 9.91 -7.24
C ALA A 253 -8.79 9.90 -5.95
N THR A 254 -9.28 11.05 -5.49
CA THR A 254 -10.21 11.12 -4.34
C THR A 254 -11.48 10.31 -4.61
N VAL A 255 -12.08 10.46 -5.79
CA VAL A 255 -13.30 9.72 -6.16
C VAL A 255 -13.00 8.23 -6.31
N ALA A 256 -11.93 7.85 -7.01
CA ALA A 256 -11.51 6.45 -7.12
C ALA A 256 -11.31 5.84 -5.73
N GLY A 257 -10.67 6.62 -4.85
CA GLY A 257 -10.41 6.21 -3.49
C GLY A 257 -11.66 6.00 -2.64
N TRP A 258 -12.73 6.72 -2.92
CA TRP A 258 -14.05 6.48 -2.33
C TRP A 258 -14.59 5.11 -2.72
N PHE A 259 -14.54 4.75 -4.01
CA PHE A 259 -14.99 3.43 -4.49
C PHE A 259 -14.14 2.28 -3.92
N TYR A 260 -12.83 2.46 -3.82
CA TYR A 260 -11.93 1.47 -3.19
C TYR A 260 -12.29 1.26 -1.72
N GLY A 261 -12.57 2.35 -1.00
CA GLY A 261 -13.03 2.30 0.39
C GLY A 261 -14.41 1.64 0.53
N LEU A 262 -15.35 1.88 -0.39
CA LEU A 262 -16.64 1.17 -0.42
C LEU A 262 -16.46 -0.33 -0.64
N ALA A 263 -15.59 -0.73 -1.56
CA ALA A 263 -15.25 -2.14 -1.81
C ALA A 263 -14.69 -2.79 -0.54
N TYR A 264 -13.77 -2.10 0.14
CA TYR A 264 -13.22 -2.55 1.42
C TYR A 264 -14.30 -2.67 2.51
N MET A 265 -15.10 -1.63 2.72
CA MET A 265 -16.15 -1.62 3.76
C MET A 265 -17.23 -2.68 3.52
N LYS A 266 -17.54 -3.00 2.27
CA LYS A 266 -18.58 -3.97 1.92
C LYS A 266 -18.09 -5.41 2.03
N THR A 267 -16.82 -5.66 1.78
CA THR A 267 -16.24 -7.02 1.74
C THR A 267 -15.39 -7.37 2.96
N GLY A 268 -14.92 -6.36 3.69
CA GLY A 268 -13.94 -6.52 4.75
C GLY A 268 -12.56 -6.97 4.25
N LYS A 269 -12.27 -6.84 2.94
CA LYS A 269 -11.05 -7.35 2.29
C LYS A 269 -10.31 -6.24 1.56
N VAL A 270 -9.07 -5.97 1.98
CA VAL A 270 -8.19 -5.03 1.28
C VAL A 270 -7.83 -5.50 -0.12
N THR A 271 -7.77 -6.83 -0.32
CA THR A 271 -7.49 -7.42 -1.64
C THR A 271 -8.62 -7.20 -2.64
N THR A 272 -9.88 -7.05 -2.18
CA THR A 272 -10.98 -6.64 -3.06
C THR A 272 -10.85 -5.18 -3.50
N ALA A 273 -10.43 -4.29 -2.58
CA ALA A 273 -10.11 -2.92 -2.94
C ALA A 273 -8.92 -2.87 -3.91
N ALA A 274 -7.89 -3.71 -3.69
CA ALA A 274 -6.72 -3.79 -4.56
C ALA A 274 -7.07 -4.33 -5.95
N LEU A 275 -7.98 -5.29 -6.04
CA LEU A 275 -8.52 -5.77 -7.31
C LEU A 275 -9.20 -4.63 -8.08
N LEU A 276 -10.09 -3.88 -7.42
CA LEU A 276 -10.77 -2.73 -8.03
C LEU A 276 -9.78 -1.64 -8.47
N HIS A 277 -8.82 -1.29 -7.62
CA HIS A 277 -7.78 -0.33 -7.95
C HIS A 277 -6.95 -0.82 -9.16
N TRP A 278 -6.51 -2.07 -9.17
CA TRP A 278 -5.83 -2.66 -10.30
C TRP A 278 -6.67 -2.61 -11.59
N MET A 279 -7.98 -2.87 -11.53
CA MET A 279 -8.87 -2.76 -12.70
C MET A 279 -8.88 -1.33 -13.25
N VAL A 280 -8.93 -0.31 -12.38
CA VAL A 280 -8.86 1.10 -12.79
C VAL A 280 -7.52 1.39 -13.47
N ASN A 281 -6.39 1.03 -12.87
CA ASN A 281 -5.07 1.28 -13.45
C ASN A 281 -4.87 0.51 -14.77
N SER A 282 -5.39 -0.71 -14.86
CA SER A 282 -5.37 -1.52 -16.08
C SER A 282 -6.16 -0.85 -17.19
N TYR A 283 -7.34 -0.31 -16.88
CA TYR A 283 -8.15 0.44 -17.84
C TYR A 283 -7.41 1.66 -18.39
N TRP A 284 -6.78 2.44 -17.52
CA TRP A 284 -5.92 3.56 -17.94
C TRP A 284 -4.76 3.10 -18.83
N GLY A 285 -3.98 2.11 -18.40
CA GLY A 285 -2.84 1.60 -19.16
C GLY A 285 -3.19 0.96 -20.51
N LEU A 286 -4.42 0.45 -20.67
CA LEU A 286 -4.89 -0.17 -21.91
C LEU A 286 -5.42 0.83 -22.94
N PHE A 287 -6.13 1.86 -22.50
CA PHE A 287 -6.94 2.73 -23.38
C PHE A 287 -6.47 4.19 -23.45
N PHE A 288 -5.70 4.65 -22.47
CA PHE A 288 -5.24 6.03 -22.38
C PHE A 288 -3.74 6.10 -22.57
N HIS A 289 -3.37 6.02 -23.84
CA HIS A 289 -1.99 6.03 -24.27
C HIS A 289 -1.81 6.84 -25.55
N ARG A 290 -0.59 7.37 -25.73
CA ARG A 290 -0.14 7.97 -26.98
C ARG A 290 0.35 6.90 -27.95
#